data_AF-A0A443QRA6-F1
#
_entry.id   AF-A0A443QRA6-F1
#
_cell.length_a   1.000
_cell.length_b   1.000
_cell.length_c   1.000
_cell.angle_alpha   90.00
_cell.angle_beta   90.00
_cell.angle_gamma   90.00
#
_symmetry.space_group_name_H-M   'P 1'
#
loop_
_entity.id
_entity.type
_entity.pdbx_description
1 polymer ?
#
loop_
_entity_poly.entity_id
_entity_poly.type
_entity_poly.pdbx_seq_one_letter_code
_entity_poly.pdbx_strand_id
1 'polypeptide(L)' 'CRVDNKAHPLGLKKNLSLKLNGGRHVQGILRGFDPFMNLVIDECVEMATSGQQNNIGMVVIRGNSIIMLETL' A
#
# COMPACT_ATOMS: atom_id res chain seq x y z
N CYS A 1 15.37 -25.36 16.71
CA CYS A 1 14.70 -24.05 16.61
C CYS A 1 14.03 -23.98 15.24
N ARG A 2 12.73 -24.27 15.15
CA ARG A 2 12.00 -24.19 13.88
C ARG A 2 12.01 -22.72 13.49
N VAL A 3 12.78 -22.39 12.46
CA VAL A 3 12.61 -21.13 11.75
C VAL A 3 11.27 -21.29 11.06
N ASP A 4 10.23 -20.73 11.66
CA ASP A 4 8.93 -20.54 11.02
C ASP A 4 9.12 -19.58 9.85
N ASN A 5 9.71 -20.09 8.77
CA ASN A 5 9.60 -19.56 7.43
C ASN A 5 8.15 -19.80 7.00
N LYS A 6 7.20 -19.08 7.60
CA LYS A 6 5.91 -18.84 6.97
C LYS A 6 6.18 -17.87 5.82
N ALA A 7 6.66 -18.44 4.72
CA ALA A 7 6.37 -17.91 3.40
C ALA A 7 4.86 -17.64 3.40
N HIS A 8 4.47 -16.36 3.47
CA HIS A 8 3.08 -15.96 3.35
C HIS A 8 2.65 -16.39 1.94
N PRO A 9 1.70 -17.33 1.82
CA PRO A 9 1.44 -17.98 0.55
C PRO A 9 0.80 -16.98 -0.41
N LEU A 10 1.53 -16.64 -1.49
CA LEU A 10 1.07 -16.38 -2.87
C LEU A 10 -0.28 -15.68 -3.18
N GLY A 11 -0.98 -15.02 -2.26
CA GLY A 11 -2.42 -14.76 -2.46
C GLY A 11 -3.00 -13.40 -2.08
N LEU A 12 -2.30 -12.50 -1.38
CA LEU A 12 -2.85 -11.18 -1.06
C LEU A 12 -2.36 -10.11 -2.04
N LYS A 13 -2.49 -10.34 -3.35
CA LYS A 13 -2.47 -9.22 -4.31
C LYS A 13 -3.80 -8.48 -4.20
N LYS A 14 -3.96 -7.68 -3.15
CA LYS A 14 -5.13 -6.83 -2.97
C LYS A 14 -4.81 -5.45 -3.50
N ASN A 15 -5.52 -5.05 -4.55
CA ASN A 15 -5.45 -3.69 -5.06
C ASN A 15 -6.14 -2.79 -4.04
N LEU A 16 -5.39 -1.83 -3.53
CA LEU A 16 -5.87 -0.87 -2.56
C LEU A 16 -5.84 0.53 -3.15
N SER A 17 -6.84 1.30 -2.78
CA SER A 17 -6.92 2.75 -2.94
C SER A 17 -6.73 3.39 -1.57
N LEU A 18 -5.70 4.22 -1.44
CA LEU A 18 -5.30 4.84 -0.19
C LEU A 18 -5.37 6.36 -0.31
N LYS A 19 -6.15 7.00 0.55
CA LYS A 19 -6.10 8.45 0.73
C LYS A 19 -5.17 8.76 1.89
N LEU A 20 -4.15 9.54 1.59
CA LEU A 20 -3.14 9.97 2.55
C LEU A 20 -3.37 11.42 2.97
N ASN A 21 -2.72 11.80 4.05
CA ASN A 21 -2.73 13.18 4.50
C ASN A 21 -2.15 14.14 3.43
N GLY A 22 -2.64 15.38 3.43
CA GLY A 22 -2.28 16.38 2.42
C GLY A 22 -2.98 16.20 1.07
N GLY A 23 -4.11 15.49 1.04
CA GLY A 23 -4.94 15.33 -0.17
C GLY A 23 -4.35 14.42 -1.24
N ARG A 24 -3.35 13.59 -0.88
CA ARG A 24 -2.72 12.66 -1.81
C ARG A 24 -3.52 11.38 -1.93
N HIS A 25 -3.59 10.84 -3.12
CA HIS A 25 -4.28 9.60 -3.41
C HIS A 25 -3.32 8.67 -4.13
N VAL A 26 -3.14 7.47 -3.60
CA VAL A 26 -2.28 6.45 -4.20
C VAL A 26 -3.05 5.14 -4.35
N GLN A 27 -2.74 4.39 -5.38
CA GLN A 27 -3.26 3.05 -5.62
C GLN A 27 -2.11 2.06 -5.79
N GLY A 28 -2.29 0.82 -5.36
CA GLY A 28 -1.29 -0.20 -5.58
C GLY A 28 -1.63 -1.53 -4.91
N ILE A 29 -0.69 -2.45 -4.93
CA ILE A 29 -0.88 -3.82 -4.45
C ILE A 29 -0.29 -3.95 -3.05
N LEU A 30 -1.11 -4.29 -2.06
CA LEU A 30 -0.62 -4.57 -0.71
C LEU A 30 0.27 -5.82 -0.71
N ARG A 31 1.54 -5.68 -0.32
CA ARG A 31 2.47 -6.81 -0.14
C ARG A 31 2.56 -7.26 1.31
N GLY A 32 2.42 -6.34 2.25
CA GLY A 32 2.52 -6.62 3.67
C GLY A 32 2.10 -5.44 4.52
N PHE A 33 1.79 -5.71 5.78
CA PHE A 33 1.46 -4.70 6.77
C PHE A 33 1.95 -5.12 8.15
N ASP A 34 2.07 -4.15 9.06
CA ASP A 34 2.41 -4.38 10.46
C ASP A 34 1.28 -3.93 11.41
N PRO A 35 1.36 -4.24 12.73
CA PRO A 35 0.34 -3.83 13.71
C PRO A 35 0.17 -2.31 13.87
N PHE A 36 1.14 -1.51 13.42
CA PHE A 36 1.07 -0.05 13.41
C PHE A 36 0.46 0.47 12.10
N MET A 37 -0.08 -0.41 11.27
CA MET A 37 -0.62 -0.13 9.94
C MET A 37 0.39 0.50 8.98
N ASN A 38 1.69 0.28 9.16
CA ASN A 38 2.61 0.60 8.06
C ASN A 38 2.41 -0.42 6.95
N LEU A 39 2.21 0.06 5.72
CA LEU A 39 1.88 -0.76 4.57
C LEU A 39 3.06 -0.78 3.60
N VAL A 40 3.39 -1.97 3.10
CA VAL A 40 4.27 -2.13 1.95
C VAL A 40 3.37 -2.28 0.72
N ILE A 41 3.38 -1.27 -0.14
CA ILE A 41 2.60 -1.24 -1.38
C ILE A 41 3.55 -1.40 -2.55
N ASP A 42 3.23 -2.29 -3.47
CA ASP A 42 3.95 -2.51 -4.70
C ASP A 42 3.14 -2.03 -5.91
N GLU A 43 3.82 -1.79 -7.03
CA GLU A 43 3.20 -1.20 -8.23
C GLU A 43 2.38 0.07 -7.92
N CYS A 44 2.89 0.90 -6.99
CA CYS A 44 2.19 2.08 -6.51
C CYS A 44 2.13 3.16 -7.59
N VAL A 45 0.92 3.68 -7.79
CA VAL A 45 0.60 4.78 -8.70
C VAL A 45 -0.02 5.91 -7.89
N GLU A 46 0.59 7.09 -7.96
CA GLU A 46 0.01 8.32 -7.40
C GLU A 46 -0.97 8.94 -8.39
N MET A 47 -2.17 9.24 -7.89
CA MET A 47 -3.22 9.92 -8.60
C MET A 47 -3.10 11.42 -8.29
N ALA A 48 -2.45 12.18 -9.18
CA ALA A 48 -2.33 13.61 -9.02
C ALA A 48 -3.68 14.30 -9.23
N THR A 49 -3.91 15.43 -8.55
CA THR A 49 -5.14 16.23 -8.69
C THR A 49 -5.36 16.74 -10.12
N SER A 50 -4.29 16.85 -10.92
CA SER A 50 -4.33 17.18 -12.35
C SER A 50 -4.81 16.03 -13.25
N GLY A 51 -5.12 14.86 -12.70
CA GLY A 51 -5.49 13.66 -13.45
C GLY A 51 -4.31 12.86 -14.00
N GLN A 52 -3.08 13.33 -13.81
CA GLN A 52 -1.89 12.53 -14.13
C GLN A 52 -1.72 11.37 -13.15
N GLN A 53 -1.29 10.24 -13.70
CA GLN A 53 -0.88 9.07 -12.92
C GLN A 53 0.64 8.98 -12.94
N ASN A 54 1.25 8.92 -11.76
CA ASN A 54 2.69 8.81 -11.63
C ASN A 54 3.06 7.45 -11.03
N ASN A 55 3.82 6.65 -11.76
CA ASN A 55 4.25 5.32 -11.33
C ASN A 55 5.46 5.46 -10.40
N ILE A 56 5.28 5.13 -9.12
CA ILE A 56 6.32 5.21 -8.10
C ILE A 56 6.99 3.85 -7.91
N GLY A 57 6.25 2.76 -8.09
CA GLY A 57 6.75 1.40 -7.87
C GLY A 57 6.54 0.94 -6.42
N MET A 58 7.57 0.40 -5.77
CA MET A 58 7.44 -0.11 -4.41
C MET A 58 7.64 0.99 -3.37
N VAL A 59 6.67 1.17 -2.47
CA VAL A 59 6.70 2.18 -1.42
C VAL A 59 6.28 1.63 -0.07
N VAL A 60 6.77 2.26 0.99
CA VAL A 60 6.31 2.02 2.36
C VAL A 60 5.49 3.23 2.81
N ILE A 61 4.24 3.00 3.20
CA ILE A 61 3.33 4.03 3.69
C ILE A 61 3.23 3.88 5.21
N ARG A 62 3.42 4.99 5.93
CA ARG A 62 3.30 5.01 7.38
C ARG A 62 1.83 5.03 7.79
N GLY A 63 1.43 4.17 8.73
CA GLY A 63 0.03 4.03 9.17
C GLY A 63 -0.60 5.35 9.66
N ASN A 64 0.18 6.17 10.36
CA ASN A 64 -0.26 7.48 10.87
C ASN A 64 -0.67 8.47 9.77
N SER A 65 -0.28 8.25 8.52
CA SER A 65 -0.57 9.15 7.39
C SER A 65 -1.77 8.69 6.56
N ILE A 66 -2.34 7.52 6.86
CA ILE A 66 -3.47 6.94 6.14
C ILE A 66 -4.77 7.53 6.71
N ILE A 67 -5.54 8.18 5.85
CA ILE A 67 -6.87 8.72 6.20
C ILE A 67 -7.94 7.70 5.85
N MET A 68 -7.84 7.08 4.67
CA MET A 68 -8.82 6.13 4.18
C MET A 68 -8.13 5.02 3.39
N LEU A 69 -8.62 3.80 3.58
CA LEU A 69 -8.20 2.62 2.85
C LEU A 69 -9.44 1.95 2.26
N GLU A 70 -9.43 1.75 0.95
CA GLU A 70 -10.49 1.10 0.19
C GLU A 70 -9.89 -0.07 -0.59
N THR A 71 -10.57 -1.21 -0.59
CA THR A 71 -10.24 -2.31 -1.50
C THR A 71 -10.90 -2.04 -2.84
N LEU A 72 -10.16 -2.28 -3.91
CA LEU A 72 -10.67 -2.26 -5.28
C LEU A 72 -11.18 -3.65 -5.69
#